data_AF-A0A832IZ76-F1
#
_entry.id   AF-A0A832IZ76-F1
#
_cell.length_a   1.000
_cell.length_b   1.000
_cell.length_c   1.000
_cell.angle_alpha   90.00
_cell.angle_beta   90.00
_cell.angle_gamma   90.00
#
_symmetry.space_group_name_H-M   'P 1'
#
loop_
_entity.id
_entity.type
_entity.pdbx_description
1 polymer ?
#
loop_
_entity_poly.entity_id
_entity_poly.type
_entity_poly.pdbx_seq_one_letter_code
_entity_poly.pdbx_strand_id
1 'polypeptide(L)'
;MALAVIAGTNWYDRARAEAPEVAGPPIEYDHLSNEEIEPYGSRGVPPQRPEEKRAVRRFSDVRDCLVKEEQDKDIPDLRKIDWRRMTSTANIRVCLFRIFASYGTPEKAVLWFQAQGLETTGPIEGTYAFKPTVNVSGRHAPTEDGRLYVSGSPITARIAAYLIYSEGFAASWDENGILTTTSHSQSSK
;
A
#
# COMPACT_ATOMS: atom_id res chain seq x y z
N MET A 1 12.26 9.35 50.66
CA MET A 1 11.87 8.19 49.84
C MET A 1 10.78 8.65 48.88
N ALA A 2 11.09 8.76 47.60
CA ALA A 2 10.14 9.15 46.57
C ALA A 2 9.36 7.92 46.10
N LEU A 3 8.03 7.97 46.21
CA LEU A 3 7.13 6.98 45.61
C LEU A 3 6.96 7.34 44.14
N ALA A 4 7.48 6.49 43.26
CA ALA A 4 7.31 6.61 41.82
C ALA A 4 5.86 6.26 41.43
N VAL A 5 5.20 7.22 40.78
CA VAL A 5 3.91 7.03 40.12
C VAL A 5 4.14 6.13 38.91
N ILE A 6 3.64 4.89 38.97
CA ILE A 6 3.58 4.01 37.81
C ILE A 6 2.43 4.54 36.93
N ALA A 7 2.78 5.38 35.95
CA ALA A 7 1.87 5.72 34.87
C ALA A 7 1.55 4.42 34.11
N GLY A 8 0.32 3.95 34.28
CA GLY A 8 -0.24 2.87 33.47
C GLY A 8 -0.30 3.34 32.02
N THR A 9 0.73 3.02 31.24
CA THR A 9 0.68 3.12 29.79
C THR A 9 -0.38 2.15 29.32
N ASN A 10 -1.52 2.71 28.92
CA ASN A 10 -2.67 1.98 28.43
C ASN A 10 -2.23 1.16 27.22
N TRP A 11 -2.07 -0.15 27.41
CA TRP A 11 -1.57 -1.12 26.43
C TRP A 11 -2.45 -1.21 25.16
N TYR A 12 -3.59 -0.52 25.15
CA TYR A 12 -4.48 -0.37 24.01
C TYR A 12 -3.89 0.46 22.85
N ASP A 13 -2.89 1.31 23.08
CA ASP A 13 -2.33 2.16 22.03
C ASP A 13 -1.32 1.46 21.11
N ARG A 14 -0.79 0.28 21.50
CA ARG A 14 0.32 -0.38 20.80
C ARG A 14 -0.05 -1.25 19.59
N ALA A 15 -1.34 -1.44 19.29
CA ALA A 15 -1.79 -2.29 18.17
C ALA A 15 -2.36 -1.51 16.98
N ARG A 16 -2.21 -0.17 16.98
CA ARG A 16 -2.48 0.64 15.80
C ARG A 16 -1.19 0.67 14.98
N ALA A 17 -1.24 0.14 13.76
CA ALA A 17 -0.22 0.44 12.77
C ALA A 17 -0.13 1.97 12.65
N GLU A 18 0.86 2.58 13.31
CA GLU A 18 1.24 3.95 13.01
C GLU A 18 1.67 3.94 11.54
N ALA A 19 1.07 4.84 10.75
CA ALA A 19 1.50 5.02 9.37
C ALA A 19 3.03 5.21 9.37
N PRO A 20 3.77 4.55 8.45
CA PRO A 20 5.21 4.74 8.40
C PRO A 20 5.50 6.23 8.28
N GLU A 21 6.52 6.69 9.01
CA GLU A 21 7.04 8.02 8.81
C GLU A 21 7.61 8.09 7.39
N VAL A 22 6.91 8.81 6.52
CA VAL A 22 7.28 8.92 5.11
C VAL A 22 8.59 9.68 5.01
N ALA A 23 9.63 9.02 4.53
CA ALA A 23 10.97 9.60 4.40
C ALA A 23 11.19 10.31 3.06
N GLY A 24 12.02 11.35 3.06
CA GLY A 24 12.50 12.02 1.85
C GLY A 24 11.53 13.05 1.23
N PRO A 25 11.94 13.71 0.13
CA PRO A 25 11.13 14.72 -0.54
C PRO A 25 9.91 14.11 -1.25
N PRO A 26 8.85 14.89 -1.51
CA PRO A 26 7.72 14.44 -2.32
C PRO A 26 8.16 13.91 -3.68
N ILE A 27 7.52 12.83 -4.14
CA ILE A 27 7.75 12.24 -5.46
C ILE A 27 6.76 12.88 -6.44
N GLU A 28 7.26 13.41 -7.55
CA GLU A 28 6.44 13.95 -8.63
C GLU A 28 5.66 12.83 -9.34
N TYR A 29 4.37 13.07 -9.61
CA TYR A 29 3.47 12.17 -10.30
C TYR A 29 2.96 12.81 -11.59
N ASP A 30 2.55 11.98 -12.55
CA ASP A 30 2.19 12.43 -13.90
C ASP A 30 0.77 13.02 -13.92
N HIS A 31 -0.15 12.38 -13.21
CA HIS A 31 -1.54 12.81 -13.03
C HIS A 31 -2.13 12.20 -11.77
N LEU A 32 -3.38 12.52 -11.45
CA LEU A 32 -4.13 11.89 -10.38
C LEU A 32 -5.05 10.81 -10.97
N SER A 33 -4.75 9.54 -10.66
CA SER A 33 -5.50 8.40 -11.16
C SER A 33 -6.92 8.35 -10.58
N ASN A 34 -7.88 7.99 -11.42
CA ASN A 34 -9.25 7.70 -11.02
C ASN A 34 -9.88 6.62 -11.91
N GLU A 35 -11.07 6.16 -11.55
CA GLU A 35 -11.79 5.10 -12.25
C GLU A 35 -12.25 5.48 -13.67
N GLU A 36 -12.34 6.78 -14.00
CA GLU A 36 -12.76 7.22 -15.33
C GLU A 36 -11.62 7.14 -16.36
N ILE A 37 -10.41 7.54 -15.97
CA ILE A 37 -9.24 7.58 -16.84
C ILE A 37 -8.55 6.21 -16.88
N GLU A 38 -8.43 5.55 -15.72
CA GLU A 38 -7.68 4.31 -15.55
C GLU A 38 -8.50 3.30 -14.73
N PRO A 39 -9.52 2.65 -15.33
CA PRO A 39 -10.36 1.72 -14.60
C PRO A 39 -9.54 0.64 -13.90
N TYR A 40 -9.83 0.39 -12.62
CA TYR A 40 -9.14 -0.66 -11.88
C TYR A 40 -9.41 -2.02 -12.53
N GLY A 41 -8.33 -2.75 -12.79
CA GLY A 41 -8.40 -4.10 -13.33
C GLY A 41 -7.08 -4.82 -13.12
N SER A 42 -7.14 -6.14 -13.07
CA SER A 42 -5.94 -6.97 -13.04
C SER A 42 -5.73 -7.55 -14.42
N ARG A 43 -4.66 -7.12 -15.10
CA ARG A 43 -4.24 -7.57 -16.43
C ARG A 43 -5.35 -7.39 -17.46
N GLY A 44 -5.98 -6.22 -17.45
CA GLY A 44 -7.10 -5.88 -18.33
C GLY A 44 -8.44 -6.53 -17.97
N VAL A 45 -8.51 -7.30 -16.88
CA VAL A 45 -9.76 -7.90 -16.40
C VAL A 45 -10.38 -7.03 -15.30
N PRO A 46 -11.64 -6.56 -15.47
CA PRO A 46 -12.33 -5.80 -14.45
C PRO A 46 -12.54 -6.60 -13.14
N PRO A 47 -12.71 -5.93 -11.99
CA PRO A 47 -12.91 -6.59 -10.70
C PRO A 47 -14.15 -7.48 -10.74
N GLN A 48 -13.95 -8.78 -10.49
CA GLN A 48 -15.05 -9.74 -10.47
C GLN A 48 -15.64 -9.92 -9.08
N ARG A 49 -14.80 -9.84 -8.05
CA ARG A 49 -15.21 -10.16 -6.68
C ARG A 49 -15.95 -9.00 -6.01
N PRO A 50 -17.01 -9.27 -5.22
CA PRO A 50 -17.79 -8.21 -4.56
C PRO A 50 -16.97 -7.26 -3.69
N GLU A 51 -15.94 -7.77 -3.01
CA GLU A 51 -15.02 -6.97 -2.19
C GLU A 51 -14.17 -6.01 -3.03
N GLU A 52 -13.69 -6.42 -4.20
CA GLU A 52 -12.94 -5.57 -5.11
C GLU A 52 -13.86 -4.50 -5.70
N LYS A 53 -15.07 -4.88 -6.14
CA LYS A 53 -16.08 -3.92 -6.61
C LYS A 53 -16.43 -2.88 -5.54
N ARG A 54 -16.51 -3.28 -4.26
CA ARG A 54 -16.71 -2.35 -3.13
C ARG A 54 -15.50 -1.45 -2.93
N ALA A 55 -14.29 -1.98 -3.02
CA ALA A 55 -13.06 -1.20 -2.89
C ALA A 55 -12.95 -0.15 -4.00
N VAL A 56 -13.20 -0.51 -5.26
CA VAL A 56 -13.21 0.44 -6.40
C VAL A 56 -14.19 1.58 -6.19
N ARG A 57 -15.42 1.29 -5.73
CA ARG A 57 -16.40 2.35 -5.42
C ARG A 57 -15.99 3.23 -4.24
N ARG A 58 -15.21 2.70 -3.29
CA ARG A 58 -14.77 3.43 -2.09
C ARG A 58 -13.52 4.28 -2.35
N PHE A 59 -12.70 3.86 -3.31
CA PHE A 59 -11.43 4.46 -3.68
C PHE A 59 -11.43 4.70 -5.19
N SER A 60 -12.41 5.48 -5.62
CA SER A 60 -12.63 5.81 -7.04
C SER A 60 -11.55 6.77 -7.55
N ASP A 61 -11.03 7.63 -6.68
CA ASP A 61 -9.94 8.57 -6.95
C ASP A 61 -8.74 8.27 -6.05
N VAL A 62 -7.52 8.55 -6.52
CA VAL A 62 -6.31 8.38 -5.71
C VAL A 62 -6.35 9.18 -4.40
N ARG A 63 -7.02 10.34 -4.37
CA ARG A 63 -7.20 11.17 -3.17
C ARG A 63 -7.96 10.41 -2.08
N ASP A 64 -8.88 9.52 -2.44
CA ASP A 64 -9.65 8.72 -1.46
C ASP A 64 -8.76 7.81 -0.60
N CYS A 65 -7.55 7.50 -1.09
CA CYS A 65 -6.58 6.65 -0.41
C CYS A 65 -5.71 7.41 0.60
N LEU A 66 -5.69 8.74 0.55
CA LEU A 66 -4.77 9.56 1.32
C LEU A 66 -5.34 9.97 2.68
N VAL A 67 -4.45 10.37 3.59
CA VAL A 67 -4.85 11.04 4.84
C VAL A 67 -5.60 12.32 4.52
N LYS A 68 -6.53 12.71 5.41
CA LYS A 68 -7.49 13.79 5.18
C LYS A 68 -6.80 15.10 4.77
N GLU A 69 -5.65 15.38 5.35
CA GLU A 69 -4.87 16.61 5.10
C GLU A 69 -4.35 16.71 3.66
N GLU A 70 -4.22 15.59 2.94
CA GLU A 70 -3.74 15.58 1.56
C GLU A 70 -4.88 15.57 0.53
N GLN A 71 -6.09 15.14 0.89
CA GLN A 71 -7.19 14.94 -0.07
C GLN A 71 -7.62 16.24 -0.78
N ASP A 72 -7.58 17.35 -0.06
CA ASP A 72 -8.04 18.67 -0.54
C ASP A 72 -6.91 19.52 -1.12
N LYS A 73 -5.67 19.02 -1.18
CA LYS A 73 -4.56 19.79 -1.74
C LYS A 73 -4.62 19.84 -3.26
N ASP A 74 -4.09 20.92 -3.82
CA ASP A 74 -3.86 21.02 -5.27
C ASP A 74 -2.84 19.97 -5.72
N ILE A 75 -1.77 19.81 -4.94
CA ILE A 75 -0.69 18.85 -5.17
C ILE A 75 -0.53 17.97 -3.92
N PRO A 76 -1.32 16.88 -3.78
CA PRO A 76 -1.21 15.93 -2.67
C PRO A 76 0.12 15.16 -2.64
N ASP A 77 0.59 14.80 -1.44
CA ASP A 77 1.66 13.81 -1.29
C ASP A 77 1.10 12.37 -1.32
N LEU A 78 1.21 11.69 -2.47
CA LEU A 78 0.69 10.33 -2.68
C LEU A 78 1.37 9.25 -1.81
N ARG A 79 2.42 9.61 -1.07
CA ARG A 79 3.06 8.72 -0.09
C ARG A 79 2.29 8.62 1.23
N LYS A 80 1.41 9.58 1.53
CA LYS A 80 0.68 9.65 2.79
C LYS A 80 -0.68 8.96 2.70
N ILE A 81 -0.63 7.63 2.57
CA ILE A 81 -1.82 6.77 2.58
C ILE A 81 -2.49 6.82 3.96
N ASP A 82 -3.83 6.90 3.97
CA ASP A 82 -4.62 6.62 5.17
C ASP A 82 -4.71 5.11 5.40
N TRP A 83 -3.63 4.55 5.95
CA TRP A 83 -3.55 3.12 6.27
C TRP A 83 -4.66 2.64 7.20
N ARG A 84 -5.28 3.53 7.99
CA ARG A 84 -6.41 3.18 8.87
C ARG A 84 -7.68 2.81 8.08
N ARG A 85 -7.79 3.28 6.83
CA ARG A 85 -8.89 2.93 5.91
C ARG A 85 -8.61 1.66 5.11
N MET A 86 -7.39 1.13 5.15
CA MET A 86 -6.95 -0.06 4.43
C MET A 86 -7.31 -1.36 5.16
N THR A 87 -8.59 -1.51 5.49
CA THR A 87 -9.12 -2.61 6.30
C THR A 87 -9.26 -3.94 5.54
N SER A 88 -8.87 -4.02 4.27
CA SER A 88 -8.85 -5.27 3.49
C SER A 88 -7.79 -5.26 2.39
N THR A 89 -7.34 -6.45 1.97
CA THR A 89 -6.46 -6.63 0.81
C THR A 89 -7.02 -5.98 -0.47
N ALA A 90 -8.34 -5.99 -0.66
CA ALA A 90 -8.96 -5.34 -1.82
C ALA A 90 -8.77 -3.81 -1.79
N ASN A 91 -8.92 -3.18 -0.62
CA ASN A 91 -8.66 -1.74 -0.46
C ASN A 91 -7.20 -1.41 -0.77
N ILE A 92 -6.27 -2.20 -0.23
CA ILE A 92 -4.82 -2.02 -0.44
C ILE A 92 -4.49 -2.09 -1.93
N ARG A 93 -4.97 -3.13 -2.63
CA ARG A 93 -4.70 -3.31 -4.06
C ARG A 93 -5.22 -2.16 -4.91
N VAL A 94 -6.48 -1.75 -4.70
CA VAL A 94 -7.06 -0.62 -5.44
C VAL A 94 -6.29 0.67 -5.17
N CYS A 95 -5.93 0.95 -3.92
CA CYS A 95 -5.18 2.17 -3.61
C CYS A 95 -3.75 2.16 -4.16
N LEU A 96 -3.03 1.04 -4.06
CA LEU A 96 -1.72 0.93 -4.70
C LEU A 96 -1.83 1.05 -6.22
N PHE A 97 -2.89 0.52 -6.82
CA PHE A 97 -3.11 0.68 -8.25
C PHE A 97 -3.26 2.16 -8.62
N ARG A 98 -4.11 2.90 -7.92
CA ARG A 98 -4.29 4.35 -8.12
C ARG A 98 -2.99 5.13 -7.95
N ILE A 99 -2.23 4.82 -6.91
CA ILE A 99 -0.96 5.50 -6.62
C ILE A 99 0.06 5.24 -7.72
N PHE A 100 0.25 3.99 -8.13
CA PHE A 100 1.24 3.67 -9.15
C PHE A 100 0.81 4.06 -10.57
N ALA A 101 -0.49 4.07 -10.85
CA ALA A 101 -1.03 4.64 -12.09
C ALA A 101 -0.78 6.16 -12.15
N SER A 102 -0.97 6.87 -11.03
CA SER A 102 -0.66 8.30 -10.92
C SER A 102 0.83 8.59 -11.16
N TYR A 103 1.71 7.72 -10.66
CA TYR A 103 3.15 7.88 -10.87
C TYR A 103 3.63 7.52 -12.28
N GLY A 104 2.93 6.64 -12.98
CA GLY A 104 3.23 6.26 -14.37
C GLY A 104 4.39 5.28 -14.55
N THR A 105 5.47 5.36 -13.76
CA THR A 105 6.69 4.57 -14.02
C THR A 105 7.09 3.61 -12.89
N PRO A 106 7.73 2.47 -13.23
CA PRO A 106 8.31 1.53 -12.26
C PRO A 106 9.32 2.20 -11.31
N GLU A 107 10.13 3.15 -11.78
CA GLU A 107 11.16 3.83 -10.99
C GLU A 107 10.54 4.66 -9.87
N LYS A 108 9.42 5.35 -10.15
CA LYS A 108 8.70 6.10 -9.12
C LYS A 108 8.03 5.18 -8.10
N ALA A 109 7.60 3.98 -8.50
CA ALA A 109 7.13 2.97 -7.55
C ALA A 109 8.26 2.46 -6.63
N VAL A 110 9.49 2.33 -7.14
CA VAL A 110 10.67 2.02 -6.31
C VAL A 110 10.88 3.09 -5.25
N LEU A 111 10.87 4.36 -5.64
CA LEU A 111 10.99 5.49 -4.72
C LEU A 111 9.87 5.50 -3.69
N TRP A 112 8.64 5.20 -4.11
CA TRP A 112 7.51 5.11 -3.20
C TRP A 112 7.70 4.01 -2.16
N PHE A 113 8.10 2.79 -2.57
CA PHE A 113 8.38 1.70 -1.63
C PHE A 113 9.50 2.06 -0.65
N GLN A 114 10.57 2.70 -1.12
CA GLN A 114 11.65 3.18 -0.26
C GLN A 114 11.16 4.23 0.74
N ALA A 115 10.29 5.15 0.32
CA ALA A 115 9.70 6.16 1.19
C ALA A 115 8.78 5.57 2.27
N GLN A 116 8.21 4.39 2.04
CA GLN A 116 7.46 3.61 3.05
C GLN A 116 8.39 2.79 3.98
N GLY A 117 9.70 2.85 3.80
CA GLY A 117 10.67 2.08 4.58
C GLY A 117 10.71 0.58 4.23
N LEU A 118 10.39 0.23 2.99
CA LEU A 118 10.41 -1.15 2.49
C LEU A 118 11.74 -1.50 1.84
N GLU A 119 12.16 -2.76 1.99
CA GLU A 119 13.20 -3.34 1.16
C GLU A 119 12.63 -3.54 -0.25
N THR A 120 13.16 -2.78 -1.20
CA THR A 120 12.67 -2.76 -2.57
C THR A 120 13.51 -3.65 -3.48
N THR A 121 12.84 -4.37 -4.37
CA THR A 121 13.43 -5.13 -5.47
C THR A 121 12.77 -4.69 -6.78
N GLY A 122 13.56 -4.25 -7.74
CA GLY A 122 13.07 -3.73 -9.02
C GLY A 122 13.66 -2.38 -9.41
N PRO A 123 13.41 -1.92 -10.65
CA PRO A 123 12.60 -2.59 -11.67
C PRO A 123 13.29 -3.84 -12.23
N ILE A 124 12.56 -4.95 -12.36
CA ILE A 124 13.05 -6.20 -12.95
C ILE A 124 12.21 -6.53 -14.18
N GLU A 125 12.88 -6.73 -15.31
CA GLU A 125 12.27 -7.27 -16.52
C GLU A 125 11.93 -8.75 -16.32
N GLY A 126 10.74 -9.13 -16.76
CA GLY A 126 10.25 -10.50 -16.73
C GLY A 126 9.25 -10.73 -17.85
N THR A 127 8.58 -11.88 -17.80
CA THR A 127 7.52 -12.19 -18.76
C THR A 127 6.29 -12.74 -18.04
N TYR A 128 5.11 -12.34 -18.50
CA TYR A 128 3.83 -12.93 -18.10
C TYR A 128 3.05 -13.35 -19.33
N ALA A 129 2.63 -14.62 -19.39
CA ALA A 129 1.96 -15.18 -20.57
C ALA A 129 2.71 -14.87 -21.89
N PHE A 130 4.04 -15.00 -21.86
CA PHE A 130 4.96 -14.70 -22.97
C PHE A 130 5.06 -13.23 -23.40
N LYS A 131 4.46 -12.29 -22.66
CA LYS A 131 4.62 -10.85 -22.88
C LYS A 131 5.63 -10.25 -21.92
N PRO A 132 6.52 -9.33 -22.37
CA PRO A 132 7.41 -8.57 -21.49
C PRO A 132 6.63 -7.83 -20.40
N THR A 133 7.21 -7.80 -19.21
CA THR A 133 6.68 -7.06 -18.05
C THR A 133 7.81 -6.48 -17.24
N VAL A 134 7.58 -5.35 -16.58
CA VAL A 134 8.49 -4.78 -15.58
C VAL A 134 7.84 -4.91 -14.22
N ASN A 135 8.55 -5.46 -13.25
CA ASN A 135 8.03 -5.74 -11.92
C ASN A 135 8.83 -4.98 -10.86
N VAL A 136 8.10 -4.42 -9.90
CA VAL A 136 8.67 -3.81 -8.70
C VAL A 136 7.96 -4.40 -7.50
N SER A 137 8.72 -4.77 -6.48
CA SER A 137 8.18 -5.23 -5.21
C SER A 137 8.86 -4.56 -4.04
N GLY A 138 8.11 -4.35 -2.97
CA GLY A 138 8.58 -3.82 -1.70
C GLY A 138 8.09 -4.72 -0.57
N ARG A 139 8.97 -5.06 0.37
CA ARG A 139 8.60 -5.87 1.54
C ARG A 139 9.23 -5.30 2.80
N HIS A 140 8.63 -5.54 3.95
CA HIS A 140 9.37 -5.34 5.19
C HIS A 140 10.45 -6.42 5.32
N ALA A 141 11.61 -6.02 5.85
CA ALA A 141 12.57 -6.98 6.37
C ALA A 141 11.84 -7.91 7.34
N PRO A 142 12.06 -9.23 7.29
CA PRO A 142 11.53 -10.13 8.29
C PRO A 142 12.08 -9.72 9.66
N THR A 143 11.23 -9.15 10.51
CA THR A 143 11.60 -8.71 11.87
C THR A 143 10.93 -9.62 12.88
N GLU A 144 11.60 -9.94 13.99
CA GLU A 144 10.99 -10.67 15.10
C GLU A 144 9.85 -9.87 15.77
N ASP A 145 9.80 -8.54 15.54
CA ASP A 145 8.94 -7.59 16.27
C ASP A 145 7.80 -6.95 15.44
N GLY A 146 7.59 -7.39 14.20
CA GLY A 146 6.34 -7.22 13.43
C GLY A 146 5.76 -5.80 13.28
N ARG A 147 6.37 -4.95 12.46
CA ARG A 147 5.62 -3.82 11.86
C ARG A 147 4.74 -4.38 10.74
N LEU A 148 3.42 -4.36 10.93
CA LEU A 148 2.44 -4.88 9.96
C LEU A 148 1.39 -3.81 9.63
N TYR A 149 1.02 -3.71 8.35
CA TYR A 149 -0.17 -3.00 7.91
C TYR A 149 -1.38 -3.89 8.14
N VAL A 150 -1.85 -3.95 9.39
CA VAL A 150 -2.93 -4.90 9.68
C VAL A 150 -4.26 -4.42 9.08
N SER A 151 -4.70 -5.12 8.03
CA SER A 151 -6.03 -5.01 7.48
C SER A 151 -7.01 -5.84 8.33
N GLY A 152 -7.72 -5.22 9.29
CA GLY A 152 -8.75 -5.94 10.06
C GLY A 152 -9.18 -5.24 11.35
N SER A 153 -10.12 -5.87 12.07
CA SER A 153 -10.54 -5.43 13.41
C SER A 153 -9.37 -5.46 14.41
N PRO A 154 -9.41 -4.71 15.53
CA PRO A 154 -8.34 -4.69 16.53
C PRO A 154 -8.00 -6.08 17.11
N ILE A 155 -8.97 -6.98 17.13
CA ILE A 155 -8.86 -8.33 17.69
C ILE A 155 -8.12 -9.26 16.71
N THR A 156 -8.47 -9.20 15.42
CA THR A 156 -7.76 -9.92 14.36
C THR A 156 -6.34 -9.38 14.14
N ALA A 157 -6.14 -8.08 14.35
CA ALA A 157 -4.82 -7.46 14.27
C ALA A 157 -3.83 -7.97 15.32
N ARG A 158 -4.32 -8.21 16.54
CA ARG A 158 -3.52 -8.77 17.62
C ARG A 158 -3.04 -10.20 17.33
N ILE A 159 -3.87 -11.05 16.74
CA ILE A 159 -3.49 -12.44 16.41
C ILE A 159 -2.58 -12.45 15.17
N ALA A 160 -2.89 -11.63 14.16
CA ALA A 160 -2.08 -11.48 12.96
C ALA A 160 -0.65 -10.99 13.28
N ALA A 161 -0.47 -10.11 14.27
CA ALA A 161 0.86 -9.66 14.68
C ALA A 161 1.78 -10.75 15.24
N TYR A 162 1.22 -11.84 15.79
CA TYR A 162 2.01 -12.98 16.26
C TYR A 162 2.29 -14.03 15.18
N LEU A 163 1.48 -14.05 14.11
CA LEU A 163 1.55 -15.08 13.08
C LEU A 163 2.19 -14.57 11.79
N ILE A 164 1.94 -13.33 11.38
CA ILE A 164 2.40 -12.76 10.11
C ILE A 164 3.83 -12.23 10.27
N TYR A 165 4.74 -12.86 9.53
CA TYR A 165 6.18 -12.63 9.61
C TYR A 165 6.71 -11.75 8.48
N SER A 166 5.97 -11.63 7.38
CA SER A 166 6.32 -10.71 6.31
C SER A 166 5.09 -10.22 5.56
N GLU A 167 5.16 -8.97 5.13
CA GLU A 167 4.17 -8.32 4.28
C GLU A 167 4.90 -7.76 3.05
N GLY A 168 4.31 -8.03 1.88
CA GLY A 168 4.87 -7.68 0.60
C GLY A 168 3.84 -7.00 -0.28
N PHE A 169 4.34 -6.07 -1.08
CA PHE A 169 3.59 -5.37 -2.10
C PHE A 169 4.31 -5.52 -3.42
N ALA A 170 3.57 -5.56 -4.52
CA ALA A 170 4.19 -5.52 -5.84
C ALA A 170 3.29 -4.80 -6.85
N ALA A 171 3.92 -4.28 -7.88
CA ALA A 171 3.30 -3.67 -9.05
C ALA A 171 3.98 -4.17 -10.32
N SER A 172 3.21 -4.26 -11.41
CA SER A 172 3.69 -4.78 -12.69
C SER A 172 3.17 -3.95 -13.85
N TRP A 173 4.06 -3.58 -14.76
CA TRP A 173 3.78 -2.84 -15.99
C TRP A 173 3.99 -3.76 -17.21
N ASP A 174 3.21 -3.55 -18.27
CA ASP A 174 3.42 -4.24 -19.54
C ASP A 174 4.48 -3.58 -20.43
N GLU A 175 4.66 -4.13 -21.63
CA GLU A 175 5.57 -3.64 -22.67
C GLU A 175 5.32 -2.19 -23.13
N ASN A 176 4.11 -1.65 -22.88
CA ASN A 176 3.74 -0.28 -23.22
C ASN A 176 3.90 0.67 -22.02
N GLY A 177 4.40 0.18 -20.88
CA GLY A 177 4.49 0.95 -19.65
C GLY A 177 3.15 1.16 -18.97
N ILE A 178 2.12 0.35 -19.28
CA ILE A 178 0.81 0.46 -18.64
C ILE A 178 0.80 -0.41 -17.39
N LEU A 179 0.37 0.15 -16.25
CA LEU A 179 0.19 -0.60 -15.01
C LEU A 179 -0.88 -1.69 -15.20
N THR A 180 -0.50 -2.95 -15.03
CA THR A 180 -1.41 -4.08 -15.24
C THR A 180 -1.93 -4.69 -13.95
N THR A 181 -1.15 -4.68 -12.87
CA THR A 181 -1.59 -5.30 -11.61
C THR A 181 -0.83 -4.75 -10.43
N THR A 182 -1.52 -4.71 -9.30
CA THR A 182 -0.92 -4.53 -7.98
C THR A 182 -1.29 -5.73 -7.10
N SER A 183 -0.39 -6.08 -6.20
CA SER A 183 -0.60 -7.19 -5.30
C SER A 183 -0.16 -6.84 -3.89
N HIS A 184 -0.78 -7.55 -2.97
CA HIS A 184 -0.52 -7.52 -1.55
C HIS A 184 -0.51 -8.96 -1.08
N SER A 185 0.56 -9.33 -0.38
CA SER A 185 0.79 -10.65 0.18
C SER A 185 1.20 -10.54 1.63
N GLN A 186 0.74 -11.50 2.43
CA GLN A 186 1.12 -11.66 3.82
C GLN A 186 1.55 -13.12 4.00
N SER A 187 2.68 -13.35 4.66
CA SER A 187 3.15 -14.69 4.99
C SER A 187 3.10 -14.89 6.49
N SER A 188 2.48 -15.97 6.95
CA SER A 188 2.49 -16.37 8.35
C SER A 188 3.52 -17.46 8.64
N LYS A 189 4.00 -17.54 9.88
CA LYS A 189 4.72 -18.70 10.43
C LYS A 189 3.82 -19.93 10.48
#